data_AF-A0A9P7PAK5-F1
#
_entry.id   AF-A0A9P7PAK5-F1
#
_cell.length_a   1.000
_cell.length_b   1.000
_cell.length_c   1.000
_cell.angle_alpha   90.00
_cell.angle_beta   90.00
_cell.angle_gamma   90.00
#
_symmetry.space_group_name_H-M   'P 1'
#
loop_
_entity.id
_entity.type
_entity.pdbx_description
1 polymer ?
#
loop_
_entity_poly.entity_id
_entity_poly.type
_entity_poly.pdbx_seq_one_letter_code
_entity_poly.pdbx_strand_id
1 'polypeptide(L)'
;MTSSAEPTTLKNLQTKFEPFIKPREQVNYIRRVLALELGSYTGEGPIQQPLSLNRGPIQRHLGPELKGLHRAYIEALQANISARQSFEKIAYGQETSSSSPEPDTEGNASILEAHLAVSRLRKKRDSLVTVQSYLERLADLPVPPHEPQDVDHLLNDGNPQPKVPAEVLNSFVVQQTSAGVDIQGQISQLEKDVFRAKLLLKREEKLLADARARCKVKAEILSNGAKVEALNSTRNELINWIETELSKASAEEKTTGETRQQNQTERAVPPPDQAAVTSQLRQVQLQYKAYVAARKNLLALTSYAPRPSMAPPKTVDSEALEGIGVLGMQNPPSIDYLLIPHVEELLSLSRRQRGLITHKSHFSTTLDKQRKESCQLIGRLAEESQLLVTYPMKDSTRRQSGVPEIIVAQPADRPDLSSRIKPWLFAADTNKIETLEAVAENVEVGQIALEKSMETLCEMEKLLGVGDEVDEDAGAALDTTEDSDLWLDDGLEKGTGIKTSQKKPPKAKPTACQGKIIDPWARLHGNLGLIGHDIVP
;
A
#
# COMPACT_ATOMS: atom_id res chain seq x y z
N MET A 1 59.18 -15.73 49.34
CA MET A 1 57.91 -15.88 50.08
C MET A 1 57.04 -14.67 49.77
N THR A 2 55.93 -14.86 49.07
CA THR A 2 54.89 -13.85 48.88
C THR A 2 53.55 -14.55 49.08
N SER A 3 52.79 -14.12 50.09
CA SER A 3 51.60 -14.83 50.55
C SER A 3 50.42 -14.58 49.62
N SER A 4 49.66 -15.64 49.33
CA SER A 4 48.39 -15.55 48.60
C SER A 4 47.40 -14.64 49.35
N ALA A 5 46.80 -13.71 48.61
CA ALA A 5 45.69 -12.88 49.06
C ALA A 5 44.40 -13.16 48.25
N GLU A 6 44.34 -14.27 47.50
CA GLU A 6 43.12 -14.72 46.81
C GLU A 6 42.61 -16.05 47.36
N PRO A 7 41.71 -16.00 48.37
CA PRO A 7 40.74 -17.08 48.50
C PRO A 7 39.33 -16.69 49.01
N THR A 8 39.06 -15.46 49.43
CA THR A 8 37.82 -15.14 50.19
C THR A 8 36.61 -14.83 49.29
N THR A 9 36.78 -14.01 48.26
CA THR A 9 35.72 -13.64 47.30
C THR A 9 35.22 -14.85 46.51
N LEU A 10 36.13 -15.67 45.99
CA LEU A 10 35.81 -16.88 45.25
C LEU A 10 35.06 -17.91 46.10
N LYS A 11 35.48 -18.13 47.36
CA LYS A 11 34.76 -19.03 48.30
C LYS A 11 33.35 -18.52 48.59
N ASN A 12 33.16 -17.21 48.78
CA ASN A 12 31.84 -16.61 48.99
C ASN A 12 30.91 -16.68 47.77
N LEU A 13 31.45 -16.77 46.56
CA LEU A 13 30.66 -17.06 45.35
C LEU A 13 30.37 -18.57 45.26
N GLN A 14 31.36 -19.43 45.51
CA GLN A 14 31.20 -20.87 45.47
C GLN A 14 30.13 -21.37 46.43
N THR A 15 30.08 -20.89 47.69
CA THR A 15 29.03 -21.24 48.66
C THR A 15 27.63 -20.75 48.26
N LYS A 16 27.54 -19.63 47.51
CA LYS A 16 26.25 -19.15 46.95
C LYS A 16 25.78 -19.99 45.76
N PHE A 17 26.71 -20.56 44.99
CA PHE A 17 26.39 -21.38 43.82
C PHE A 17 26.27 -22.88 44.13
N GLU A 18 26.87 -23.41 45.20
CA GLU A 18 26.74 -24.82 45.63
C GLU A 18 25.30 -25.36 45.60
N PRO A 19 24.27 -24.70 46.17
CA PRO A 19 22.89 -25.21 46.10
C PRO A 19 22.29 -25.25 44.67
N PHE A 20 22.93 -24.60 43.70
CA PHE A 20 22.52 -24.59 42.29
C PHE A 20 23.44 -25.44 41.39
N ILE A 21 24.67 -25.77 41.84
CA ILE A 21 25.63 -26.64 41.14
C ILE A 21 25.28 -28.10 41.47
N LYS A 22 24.40 -28.69 40.67
CA LYS A 22 24.09 -30.13 40.77
C LYS A 22 25.27 -30.97 40.28
N PRO A 23 25.61 -32.10 40.95
CA PRO A 23 26.67 -33.00 40.49
C PRO A 23 26.35 -33.56 39.10
N ARG A 24 27.39 -33.84 38.31
CA ARG A 24 27.29 -34.23 36.89
C ARG A 24 26.39 -35.46 36.68
N GLU A 25 26.35 -36.38 37.65
CA GLU A 25 25.48 -37.55 37.64
C GLU A 25 24.00 -37.19 37.76
N GLN A 26 23.63 -36.30 38.69
CA GLN A 26 22.25 -35.80 38.79
C GLN A 26 21.85 -35.01 37.53
N VAL A 27 22.76 -34.22 36.96
CA VAL A 27 22.50 -33.51 35.69
C VAL A 27 22.27 -34.50 34.54
N ASN A 28 23.06 -35.57 34.46
CA ASN A 28 22.88 -36.63 33.46
C ASN A 28 21.58 -37.43 33.68
N TYR A 29 21.21 -37.70 34.94
CA TYR A 29 19.94 -38.33 35.29
C TYR A 29 18.75 -37.46 34.88
N ILE A 30 18.75 -36.18 35.25
CA ILE A 30 17.72 -35.20 34.85
C ILE A 30 17.63 -35.10 33.32
N ARG A 31 18.77 -35.03 32.61
CA ARG A 31 18.79 -35.04 31.14
C ARG A 31 18.20 -36.32 30.54
N ARG A 32 18.46 -37.49 31.14
CA ARG A 32 17.90 -38.77 30.69
C ARG A 32 16.39 -38.82 30.91
N VAL A 33 15.90 -38.42 32.10
CA VAL A 33 14.46 -38.33 32.39
C VAL A 33 13.76 -37.35 31.44
N LEU A 34 14.31 -36.14 31.28
CA LEU A 34 13.76 -35.16 30.34
C LEU A 34 13.80 -35.64 28.88
N ALA A 35 14.84 -36.37 28.46
CA ALA A 35 14.90 -36.92 27.10
C ALA A 35 13.85 -38.04 26.88
N LEU A 36 13.58 -38.87 27.89
CA LEU A 36 12.52 -39.88 27.84
C LEU A 36 11.13 -39.23 27.80
N GLU A 37 10.87 -38.22 28.64
CA GLU A 37 9.62 -37.47 28.60
C GLU A 37 9.44 -36.73 27.27
N LEU A 38 10.45 -36.00 26.78
CA LEU A 38 10.43 -35.31 25.50
C LEU A 38 10.22 -36.25 24.32
N GLY A 39 10.89 -37.41 24.28
CA GLY A 39 10.64 -38.45 23.28
C GLY A 39 9.21 -38.99 23.34
N SER A 40 8.61 -39.03 24.53
CA SER A 40 7.21 -39.44 24.71
C SER A 40 6.17 -38.38 24.28
N TYR A 41 6.59 -37.12 24.07
CA TYR A 41 5.75 -36.05 23.50
C TYR A 41 5.86 -35.95 21.97
N THR A 42 6.94 -36.45 21.35
CA THR A 42 7.17 -36.32 19.91
C THR A 42 6.54 -37.43 19.07
N GLY A 43 6.18 -38.56 19.69
CA GLY A 43 5.72 -39.76 18.98
C GLY A 43 6.80 -40.37 18.07
N GLU A 44 6.42 -41.32 17.21
CA GLU A 44 7.32 -41.93 16.23
C GLU A 44 7.60 -41.04 14.99
N GLY A 45 7.20 -39.77 15.03
CA GLY A 45 7.34 -38.82 13.92
C GLY A 45 8.61 -37.96 13.98
N PRO A 46 9.08 -37.42 12.85
CA PRO A 46 10.20 -36.49 12.82
C PRO A 46 9.87 -35.20 13.60
N ILE A 47 10.74 -34.83 14.54
CA ILE A 47 10.56 -33.71 15.46
C ILE A 47 10.53 -32.38 14.68
N GLN A 48 9.37 -31.75 14.59
CA GLN A 48 9.25 -30.42 14.01
C GLN A 48 9.80 -29.36 14.98
N GLN A 49 10.80 -28.60 14.52
CA GLN A 49 11.35 -27.47 15.28
C GLN A 49 10.69 -26.16 14.83
N PRO A 50 10.39 -25.23 15.76
CA PRO A 50 10.53 -25.33 17.22
C PRO A 50 9.46 -26.22 17.86
N LEU A 51 9.82 -26.87 18.98
CA LEU A 51 8.97 -27.79 19.76
C LEU A 51 7.60 -27.20 20.17
N SER A 52 7.48 -25.86 20.20
CA SER A 52 6.22 -25.14 20.45
C SER A 52 5.15 -25.35 19.38
N LEU A 53 5.50 -25.85 18.19
CA LEU A 53 4.56 -26.11 17.10
C LEU A 53 4.09 -27.57 17.05
N ASN A 54 4.67 -28.45 17.87
CA ASN A 54 4.31 -29.87 17.88
C ASN A 54 2.94 -30.06 18.56
N ARG A 55 1.86 -29.96 17.76
CA ARG A 55 0.46 -30.22 18.14
C ARG A 55 0.19 -31.73 18.28
N GLY A 56 1.09 -32.43 18.99
CA GLY A 56 0.95 -33.86 19.29
C GLY A 56 -0.30 -34.15 20.12
N PRO A 57 -0.66 -35.43 20.33
CA PRO A 57 -1.87 -35.79 21.08
C PRO A 57 -1.71 -35.44 22.57
N ILE A 58 -2.07 -34.21 22.93
CA ILE A 58 -2.11 -33.71 24.32
C ILE A 58 -3.33 -34.33 25.01
N GLN A 59 -3.19 -35.61 25.35
CA GLN A 59 -4.12 -36.34 26.21
C GLN A 59 -3.31 -37.22 27.17
N ARG A 60 -2.72 -36.56 28.17
CA ARG A 60 -2.33 -37.21 29.43
C ARG A 60 -3.08 -36.56 30.58
N HIS A 61 -3.58 -37.41 31.46
CA HIS A 61 -4.26 -37.00 32.68
C HIS A 61 -3.32 -36.24 33.60
N LEU A 62 -3.85 -35.24 34.32
CA LEU A 62 -3.12 -34.47 35.31
C LEU A 62 -2.56 -35.40 36.38
N GLY A 63 -1.23 -35.52 36.45
CA GLY A 63 -0.57 -36.25 37.53
C GLY A 63 -0.85 -35.62 38.90
N PRO A 64 -0.94 -36.39 39.99
CA PRO A 64 -1.29 -35.90 41.34
C PRO A 64 -0.23 -34.96 41.95
N GLU A 65 0.91 -34.79 41.28
CA GLU A 65 1.99 -33.87 41.63
C GLU A 65 1.61 -32.40 41.39
N LEU A 66 0.70 -32.12 40.45
CA LEU A 66 0.25 -30.75 40.18
C LEU A 66 -0.84 -30.33 41.18
N LYS A 67 -0.43 -29.54 42.19
CA LYS A 67 -1.31 -29.02 43.25
C LYS A 67 -1.48 -27.50 43.15
N GLY A 68 -2.61 -27.01 43.63
CA GLY A 68 -2.92 -25.57 43.74
C GLY A 68 -3.04 -24.84 42.39
N LEU A 69 -2.60 -23.57 42.37
CA LEU A 69 -2.77 -22.65 41.23
C LEU A 69 -2.23 -23.18 39.90
N HIS A 70 -1.16 -23.98 39.91
CA HIS A 70 -0.58 -24.53 38.68
C HIS A 70 -1.51 -25.52 37.97
N ARG A 71 -2.28 -26.31 38.74
CA ARG A 71 -3.32 -27.18 38.22
C ARG A 71 -4.46 -26.38 37.60
N ALA A 72 -4.98 -25.38 38.33
CA ALA A 72 -6.05 -24.51 37.84
C ALA A 72 -5.65 -23.75 36.57
N TYR A 73 -4.39 -23.31 36.47
CA TYR A 73 -3.85 -22.68 35.26
C TYR A 73 -3.82 -23.65 34.07
N ILE A 74 -3.34 -24.88 34.24
CA ILE A 74 -3.28 -25.88 33.17
C ILE A 74 -4.69 -26.33 32.75
N GLU A 75 -5.61 -26.49 33.70
CA GLU A 75 -7.02 -26.82 33.46
C GLU A 75 -7.72 -25.70 32.66
N ALA A 76 -7.51 -24.43 33.02
CA ALA A 76 -7.98 -23.29 32.25
C ALA A 76 -7.34 -23.19 30.85
N LEU A 77 -6.07 -23.56 30.71
CA LEU A 77 -5.36 -23.58 29.42
C LEU A 77 -5.92 -24.70 28.51
N GLN A 78 -6.15 -25.90 29.07
CA GLN A 78 -6.80 -27.01 28.37
C GLN A 78 -8.23 -26.63 27.93
N ALA A 79 -9.02 -26.01 28.82
CA ALA A 79 -10.35 -25.49 28.49
C ALA A 79 -10.31 -24.40 27.40
N ASN A 80 -9.28 -23.54 27.39
CA ASN A 80 -9.11 -22.54 26.33
C ASN A 80 -8.77 -23.20 24.98
N ILE A 81 -7.91 -24.23 24.99
CA ILE A 81 -7.55 -24.98 23.78
C ILE A 81 -8.77 -25.74 23.24
N SER A 82 -9.55 -26.42 24.09
CA SER A 82 -10.75 -27.13 23.65
C SER A 82 -11.82 -26.16 23.13
N ALA A 83 -12.03 -25.01 23.79
CA ALA A 83 -12.93 -23.96 23.32
C ALA A 83 -12.51 -23.39 21.95
N ARG A 84 -11.22 -23.15 21.73
CA ARG A 84 -10.67 -22.76 20.41
C ARG A 84 -10.89 -23.84 19.36
N GLN A 85 -10.65 -25.11 19.68
CA GLN A 85 -10.89 -26.22 18.75
C GLN A 85 -12.38 -26.37 18.42
N SER A 86 -13.30 -26.18 19.37
CA SER A 86 -14.73 -26.16 19.07
C SER A 86 -15.12 -24.95 18.22
N PHE A 87 -14.52 -23.79 18.46
CA PHE A 87 -14.74 -22.60 17.64
C PHE A 87 -14.20 -22.80 16.21
N GLU A 88 -12.97 -23.31 16.03
CA GLU A 88 -12.39 -23.69 14.74
C GLU A 88 -13.31 -24.69 14.01
N LYS A 89 -13.81 -25.72 14.71
CA LYS A 89 -14.75 -26.71 14.13
C LYS A 89 -16.10 -26.11 13.73
N ILE A 90 -16.62 -25.12 14.43
CA ILE A 90 -17.87 -24.44 14.06
C ILE A 90 -17.61 -23.50 12.87
N ALA A 91 -16.57 -22.68 12.94
CA ALA A 91 -16.22 -21.69 11.92
C ALA A 91 -15.93 -22.34 10.56
N TYR A 92 -15.16 -23.42 10.52
CA TYR A 92 -14.82 -24.14 9.28
C TYR A 92 -15.79 -25.27 8.95
N GLY A 93 -16.44 -25.89 9.94
CA GLY A 93 -17.44 -26.94 9.71
C GLY A 93 -18.69 -26.41 9.02
N GLN A 94 -19.10 -25.17 9.32
CA GLN A 94 -20.26 -24.51 8.72
C GLN A 94 -20.09 -24.21 7.21
N GLU A 95 -18.86 -24.20 6.69
CA GLU A 95 -18.58 -24.12 5.24
C GLU A 95 -18.75 -25.48 4.52
N THR A 96 -18.78 -26.60 5.26
CA THR A 96 -18.75 -27.97 4.69
C THR A 96 -20.06 -28.75 4.81
N SER A 97 -21.07 -28.19 5.47
CA SER A 97 -22.36 -28.86 5.72
C SER A 97 -23.56 -28.22 4.99
N SER A 98 -23.33 -27.36 4.00
CA SER A 98 -24.34 -27.02 2.98
C SER A 98 -24.03 -27.81 1.71
N SER A 99 -24.99 -28.63 1.27
CA SER A 99 -24.93 -29.32 -0.02
C SER A 99 -24.63 -28.35 -1.15
N SER A 100 -23.74 -28.73 -2.07
CA SER A 100 -23.47 -28.00 -3.31
C SER A 100 -24.76 -27.66 -4.07
N PRO A 101 -24.87 -26.40 -4.52
CA PRO A 101 -25.24 -26.09 -5.88
C PRO A 101 -24.02 -25.56 -6.65
N GLU A 102 -24.12 -25.54 -7.97
CA GLU A 102 -23.13 -24.94 -8.87
C GLU A 102 -23.05 -23.41 -8.68
N PRO A 103 -21.93 -22.75 -9.05
CA PRO A 103 -21.71 -21.34 -8.76
C PRO A 103 -22.46 -20.39 -9.71
N ASP A 104 -23.79 -20.33 -9.58
CA ASP A 104 -24.58 -19.21 -10.09
C ASP A 104 -24.22 -17.94 -9.32
N THR A 105 -23.30 -17.18 -9.91
CA THR A 105 -22.55 -16.09 -9.25
C THR A 105 -23.46 -14.91 -8.84
N GLU A 106 -24.68 -14.85 -9.37
CA GLU A 106 -25.70 -13.83 -9.08
C GLU A 106 -26.55 -14.17 -7.85
N GLY A 107 -26.76 -15.47 -7.55
CA GLY A 107 -27.62 -15.91 -6.45
C GLY A 107 -27.04 -15.61 -5.06
N ASN A 108 -25.74 -15.84 -4.87
CA ASN A 108 -25.07 -15.71 -3.57
C ASN A 108 -25.02 -14.26 -3.06
N ALA A 109 -24.94 -13.27 -3.95
CA ALA A 109 -25.07 -11.87 -3.59
C ALA A 109 -26.46 -11.56 -3.02
N SER A 110 -27.52 -12.04 -3.67
CA SER A 110 -28.91 -11.85 -3.21
C SER A 110 -29.19 -12.50 -1.85
N ILE A 111 -28.58 -13.66 -1.56
CA ILE A 111 -28.73 -14.35 -0.27
C ILE A 111 -28.02 -13.57 0.85
N LEU A 112 -26.83 -13.03 0.59
CA LEU A 112 -26.12 -12.14 1.53
C LEU A 112 -26.88 -10.84 1.77
N GLU A 113 -27.44 -10.22 0.72
CA GLU A 113 -28.26 -9.02 0.84
C GLU A 113 -29.56 -9.28 1.59
N ALA A 114 -30.24 -10.40 1.34
CA ALA A 114 -31.41 -10.83 2.10
C ALA A 114 -31.08 -11.08 3.58
N HIS A 115 -29.95 -11.75 3.88
CA HIS A 115 -29.49 -11.95 5.25
C HIS A 115 -29.13 -10.61 5.94
N LEU A 116 -28.50 -9.68 5.23
CA LEU A 116 -28.23 -8.34 5.73
C LEU A 116 -29.53 -7.56 5.98
N ALA A 117 -30.52 -7.64 5.09
CA ALA A 117 -31.84 -7.04 5.27
C ALA A 117 -32.56 -7.61 6.51
N VAL A 118 -32.57 -8.94 6.69
CA VAL A 118 -33.11 -9.61 7.88
C VAL A 118 -32.36 -9.17 9.15
N SER A 119 -31.03 -9.05 9.10
CA SER A 119 -30.24 -8.58 10.26
C SER A 119 -30.56 -7.12 10.63
N ARG A 120 -30.78 -6.25 9.63
CA ARG A 120 -31.21 -4.85 9.83
C ARG A 120 -32.63 -4.78 10.40
N LEU A 121 -33.54 -5.63 9.91
CA LEU A 121 -34.91 -5.76 10.42
C LEU A 121 -34.94 -6.25 11.88
N ARG A 122 -34.11 -7.23 12.24
CA ARG A 122 -33.95 -7.69 13.64
C ARG A 122 -33.46 -6.54 14.53
N LYS A 123 -32.38 -5.85 14.17
CA LYS A 123 -31.88 -4.68 14.92
C LYS A 123 -32.95 -3.58 15.08
N LYS A 124 -33.75 -3.31 14.04
CA LYS A 124 -34.88 -2.37 14.13
C LYS A 124 -35.95 -2.86 15.11
N ARG A 125 -36.38 -4.13 15.01
CA ARG A 125 -37.31 -4.75 15.96
C ARG A 125 -36.79 -4.64 17.39
N ASP A 126 -35.54 -5.01 17.63
CA ASP A 126 -34.92 -4.97 18.96
C ASP A 126 -34.91 -3.53 19.50
N SER A 127 -34.55 -2.53 18.67
CA SER A 127 -34.62 -1.12 19.08
C SER A 127 -36.05 -0.67 19.42
N LEU A 128 -37.06 -1.07 18.63
CA LEU A 128 -38.46 -0.74 18.90
C LEU A 128 -38.97 -1.43 20.17
N VAL A 129 -38.60 -2.69 20.42
CA VAL A 129 -38.91 -3.40 21.67
C VAL A 129 -38.24 -2.73 22.86
N THR A 130 -36.99 -2.25 22.73
CA THR A 130 -36.37 -1.48 23.82
C THR A 130 -37.12 -0.17 24.08
N VAL A 131 -37.44 0.62 23.05
CA VAL A 131 -38.22 1.86 23.19
C VAL A 131 -39.58 1.58 23.82
N GLN A 132 -40.30 0.55 23.35
CA GLN A 132 -41.56 0.11 23.95
C GLN A 132 -41.38 -0.24 25.43
N SER A 133 -40.35 -1.02 25.81
CA SER A 133 -40.08 -1.34 27.21
C SER A 133 -39.72 -0.13 28.08
N TYR A 134 -39.23 0.96 27.49
CA TYR A 134 -38.98 2.22 28.20
C TYR A 134 -40.27 3.05 28.29
N LEU A 135 -41.12 3.06 27.25
CA LEU A 135 -42.43 3.71 27.29
C LEU A 135 -43.38 3.00 28.27
N GLU A 136 -43.39 1.67 28.32
CA GLU A 136 -44.11 0.88 29.32
C GLU A 136 -43.61 1.20 30.72
N ARG A 137 -42.28 1.23 30.96
CA ARG A 137 -41.73 1.66 32.26
C ARG A 137 -42.05 3.12 32.62
N LEU A 138 -42.18 4.02 31.64
CA LEU A 138 -42.61 5.41 31.84
C LEU A 138 -44.11 5.53 32.09
N ALA A 139 -44.93 4.59 31.62
CA ALA A 139 -46.36 4.50 31.92
C ALA A 139 -46.64 3.82 33.26
N ASP A 140 -45.81 2.85 33.66
CA ASP A 140 -45.86 2.17 34.96
C ASP A 140 -45.30 3.04 36.10
N LEU A 141 -44.59 4.12 35.79
CA LEU A 141 -44.17 5.15 36.74
C LEU A 141 -45.40 5.96 37.19
N PRO A 142 -45.84 5.86 38.46
CA PRO A 142 -47.04 6.55 38.91
C PRO A 142 -46.82 8.06 38.92
N VAL A 143 -47.49 8.77 38.00
CA VAL A 143 -47.48 10.23 37.91
C VAL A 143 -47.95 10.83 39.24
N PRO A 144 -47.11 11.58 39.97
CA PRO A 144 -47.55 12.35 41.13
C PRO A 144 -48.46 13.49 40.63
N PRO A 145 -49.55 13.82 41.35
CA PRO A 145 -50.44 14.91 40.93
C PRO A 145 -49.82 16.27 41.23
N HIS A 146 -48.94 16.73 40.34
CA HIS A 146 -48.56 18.13 40.22
C HIS A 146 -48.79 18.61 38.79
N GLU A 147 -49.22 19.87 38.70
CA GLU A 147 -49.71 20.53 37.48
C GLU A 147 -48.66 20.53 36.35
N PRO A 148 -49.10 20.62 35.08
CA PRO A 148 -48.18 20.66 33.93
C PRO A 148 -47.33 21.93 34.00
N GLN A 149 -46.13 21.80 34.56
CA GLN A 149 -45.16 22.90 34.64
C GLN A 149 -44.61 23.16 33.24
N ASP A 150 -44.80 24.39 32.77
CA ASP A 150 -44.55 24.79 31.40
C ASP A 150 -43.06 24.62 31.01
N VAL A 151 -42.82 23.73 30.04
CA VAL A 151 -41.47 23.26 29.66
C VAL A 151 -40.63 24.40 29.09
N ASP A 152 -41.29 25.42 28.55
CA ASP A 152 -40.68 26.59 27.94
C ASP A 152 -39.95 27.48 28.97
N HIS A 153 -40.31 27.43 30.26
CA HIS A 153 -39.59 28.19 31.29
C HIS A 153 -38.22 27.57 31.64
N LEU A 154 -38.08 26.24 31.53
CA LEU A 154 -36.82 25.54 31.83
C LEU A 154 -35.80 25.66 30.69
N LEU A 155 -36.26 25.84 29.46
CA LEU A 155 -35.41 26.05 28.28
C LEU A 155 -34.85 27.48 28.17
N ASN A 156 -35.51 28.47 28.78
CA ASN A 156 -35.12 29.89 28.69
C ASN A 156 -34.13 30.34 29.77
N ASP A 157 -33.93 29.57 30.86
CA ASP A 157 -33.03 29.93 31.98
C ASP A 157 -31.58 29.42 31.78
N GLY A 158 -31.31 28.81 30.61
CA GLY A 158 -29.98 28.45 30.15
C GLY A 158 -29.44 29.44 29.12
N ASN A 159 -28.13 29.76 29.21
CA ASN A 159 -27.36 30.62 28.31
C ASN A 159 -27.85 30.60 26.84
N PRO A 160 -28.02 31.77 26.17
CA PRO A 160 -28.64 31.83 24.85
C PRO A 160 -27.89 30.97 23.83
N GLN A 161 -28.53 29.90 23.38
CA GLN A 161 -27.97 29.01 22.36
C GLN A 161 -27.69 29.81 21.08
N PRO A 162 -26.59 29.51 20.35
CA PRO A 162 -26.32 30.17 19.09
C PRO A 162 -27.46 29.89 18.11
N LYS A 163 -28.13 30.95 17.64
CA LYS A 163 -29.19 30.83 16.64
C LYS A 163 -28.62 30.15 15.41
N VAL A 164 -29.17 28.99 15.06
CA VAL A 164 -28.80 28.25 13.85
C VAL A 164 -28.92 29.20 12.64
N PRO A 165 -27.91 29.29 11.76
CA PRO A 165 -27.96 30.19 10.62
C PRO A 165 -29.22 29.94 9.78
N ALA A 166 -29.91 31.01 9.41
CA ALA A 166 -31.14 30.92 8.61
C ALA A 166 -30.89 30.20 7.27
N GLU A 167 -29.65 30.21 6.75
CA GLU A 167 -29.25 29.46 5.55
C GLU A 167 -29.33 27.93 5.75
N VAL A 168 -29.08 27.40 6.94
CA VAL A 168 -29.24 25.96 7.22
C VAL A 168 -30.72 25.60 7.23
N LEU A 169 -31.57 26.40 7.89
CA LEU A 169 -33.02 26.20 7.87
C LEU A 169 -33.59 26.39 6.46
N ASN A 170 -33.13 27.40 5.72
CA ASN A 170 -33.54 27.66 4.34
C ASN A 170 -33.04 26.56 3.38
N SER A 171 -31.89 25.92 3.62
CA SER A 171 -31.45 24.79 2.79
C SER A 171 -32.39 23.59 2.90
N PHE A 172 -32.87 23.28 4.11
CA PHE A 172 -33.88 22.24 4.34
C PHE A 172 -35.28 22.67 3.86
N VAL A 173 -35.67 23.94 4.04
CA VAL A 173 -36.98 24.46 3.61
C VAL A 173 -37.07 24.57 2.09
N VAL A 174 -36.04 25.07 1.39
CA VAL A 174 -36.00 25.10 -0.10
C VAL A 174 -36.10 23.69 -0.68
N GLN A 175 -35.55 22.69 0.01
CA GLN A 175 -35.64 21.28 -0.39
C GLN A 175 -37.01 20.63 -0.06
N GLN A 176 -37.84 21.26 0.77
CA GLN A 176 -39.19 20.78 1.15
C GLN A 176 -40.33 21.58 0.49
N THR A 177 -40.14 22.85 0.14
CA THR A 177 -41.19 23.70 -0.48
C THR A 177 -41.28 23.56 -2.00
N SER A 178 -40.32 22.91 -2.65
CA SER A 178 -40.44 22.50 -4.06
C SER A 178 -41.35 21.26 -4.16
N ALA A 179 -42.66 21.50 -4.23
CA ALA A 179 -43.65 20.47 -4.50
C ALA A 179 -43.29 19.69 -5.78
N GLY A 180 -43.14 18.38 -5.67
CA GLY A 180 -42.90 17.49 -6.82
C GLY A 180 -41.64 17.82 -7.61
N VAL A 181 -40.47 17.83 -6.95
CA VAL A 181 -39.19 17.88 -7.67
C VAL A 181 -39.12 16.71 -8.65
N ASP A 182 -39.14 17.03 -9.94
CA ASP A 182 -38.90 16.08 -11.00
C ASP A 182 -37.47 15.51 -10.88
N ILE A 183 -37.39 14.30 -10.32
CA ILE A 183 -36.14 13.55 -10.12
C ILE A 183 -35.44 13.35 -11.48
N GLN A 184 -36.20 13.18 -12.56
CA GLN A 184 -35.67 13.02 -13.90
C GLN A 184 -35.12 14.35 -14.44
N GLY A 185 -35.76 15.47 -14.10
CA GLY A 185 -35.24 16.82 -14.29
C GLY A 185 -33.88 17.04 -13.60
N GLN A 186 -33.77 16.68 -12.32
CA GLN A 186 -32.49 16.75 -11.57
C GLN A 186 -31.41 15.83 -12.16
N ILE A 187 -31.75 14.60 -12.54
CA ILE A 187 -30.85 13.68 -13.24
C ILE A 187 -30.37 14.31 -14.55
N SER A 188 -31.27 14.87 -15.36
CA SER A 188 -30.90 15.53 -16.62
C SER A 188 -29.98 16.74 -16.43
N GLN A 189 -30.07 17.43 -15.28
CA GLN A 189 -29.21 18.56 -14.95
C GLN A 189 -27.84 18.08 -14.47
N LEU A 190 -27.78 17.05 -13.62
CA LEU A 190 -26.55 16.38 -13.26
C LEU A 190 -25.83 15.77 -14.48
N GLU A 191 -26.56 15.18 -15.42
CA GLU A 191 -26.00 14.67 -16.68
C GLU A 191 -25.39 15.80 -17.54
N LYS A 192 -26.08 16.94 -17.67
CA LYS A 192 -25.56 18.13 -18.36
C LYS A 192 -24.31 18.67 -17.70
N ASP A 193 -24.29 18.76 -16.37
CA ASP A 193 -23.16 19.32 -15.63
C ASP A 193 -21.97 18.33 -15.57
N VAL A 194 -22.22 17.02 -15.49
CA VAL A 194 -21.20 15.97 -15.69
C VAL A 194 -20.65 16.00 -17.12
N PHE A 195 -21.49 16.24 -18.13
CA PHE A 195 -21.04 16.37 -19.52
C PHE A 195 -20.18 17.62 -19.72
N ARG A 196 -20.59 18.77 -19.16
CA ARG A 196 -19.80 20.01 -19.13
C ARG A 196 -18.45 19.81 -18.42
N ALA A 197 -18.45 19.19 -17.24
CA ALA A 197 -17.24 18.89 -16.49
C ALA A 197 -16.31 17.95 -17.27
N LYS A 198 -16.84 16.91 -17.92
CA LYS A 198 -16.07 16.03 -18.83
C LYS A 198 -15.48 16.80 -20.02
N LEU A 199 -16.21 17.74 -20.60
CA LEU A 199 -15.72 18.58 -21.71
C LEU A 199 -14.62 19.54 -21.27
N LEU A 200 -14.76 20.16 -20.09
CA LEU A 200 -13.73 21.02 -19.48
C LEU A 200 -12.47 20.21 -19.16
N LEU A 201 -12.61 19.06 -18.51
CA LEU A 201 -11.50 18.14 -18.24
C LEU A 201 -10.79 17.70 -19.53
N LYS A 202 -11.52 17.38 -20.60
CA LYS A 202 -10.91 17.05 -21.91
C LYS A 202 -10.22 18.24 -22.57
N ARG A 203 -10.62 19.48 -22.27
CA ARG A 203 -9.92 20.70 -22.72
C ARG A 203 -8.64 20.92 -21.91
N GLU A 204 -8.69 20.74 -20.59
CA GLU A 204 -7.54 20.87 -19.70
C GLU A 204 -6.49 19.78 -19.96
N GLU A 205 -6.90 18.51 -20.16
CA GLU A 205 -6.00 17.43 -20.56
C GLU A 205 -5.24 17.75 -21.86
N LYS A 206 -5.91 18.36 -22.85
CA LYS A 206 -5.26 18.82 -24.09
C LYS A 206 -4.27 19.95 -23.83
N LEU A 207 -4.67 20.98 -23.06
CA LEU A 207 -3.76 22.07 -22.71
C LEU A 207 -2.54 21.58 -21.91
N LEU A 208 -2.71 20.59 -21.03
CA LEU A 208 -1.63 19.93 -20.31
C LEU A 208 -0.74 19.07 -21.23
N ALA A 209 -1.31 18.39 -22.22
CA ALA A 209 -0.55 17.66 -23.23
C ALA A 209 0.29 18.62 -24.10
N ASP A 210 -0.31 19.72 -24.56
CA ASP A 210 0.37 20.77 -25.34
C ASP A 210 1.48 21.44 -24.53
N ALA A 211 1.23 21.76 -23.25
CA ALA A 211 2.24 22.31 -22.35
C ALA A 211 3.40 21.30 -22.14
N ARG A 212 3.10 20.02 -21.89
CA ARG A 212 4.11 18.96 -21.75
C ARG A 212 4.93 18.77 -23.03
N ALA A 213 4.31 18.85 -24.22
CA ALA A 213 5.02 18.79 -25.49
C ALA A 213 5.99 19.98 -25.64
N ARG A 214 5.53 21.21 -25.35
CA ARG A 214 6.37 22.43 -25.37
C ARG A 214 7.51 22.38 -24.34
N CYS A 215 7.32 21.72 -23.20
CA CYS A 215 8.37 21.55 -22.20
C CYS A 215 9.41 20.48 -22.59
N LYS A 216 9.00 19.36 -23.20
CA LYS A 216 9.93 18.29 -23.64
C LYS A 216 10.98 18.82 -24.62
N VAL A 217 10.54 19.57 -25.64
CA VAL A 217 11.43 20.18 -26.66
C VAL A 217 12.46 21.16 -26.07
N LYS A 218 12.21 21.71 -24.87
CA LYS A 218 13.11 22.66 -24.21
C LYS A 218 14.04 22.02 -23.16
N ALA A 219 13.77 20.80 -22.71
CA ALA A 219 14.52 20.18 -21.61
C ALA A 219 16.00 19.91 -21.94
N GLU A 220 16.30 19.64 -23.22
CA GLU A 220 17.64 19.30 -23.73
C GLU A 220 18.53 20.54 -23.95
N ILE A 221 17.94 21.71 -24.14
CA ILE A 221 18.66 22.97 -24.49
C ILE A 221 18.97 23.81 -23.23
N LEU A 222 18.38 23.49 -22.07
CA LEU A 222 18.47 24.33 -20.87
C LEU A 222 19.72 24.06 -20.01
N SER A 223 20.53 25.12 -19.84
CA SER A 223 21.63 25.19 -18.87
C SER A 223 21.17 24.87 -17.44
N ASN A 224 22.05 24.24 -16.66
CA ASN A 224 21.76 23.84 -15.28
C ASN A 224 21.43 25.04 -14.36
N GLY A 225 21.94 26.25 -14.66
CA GLY A 225 21.55 27.47 -13.93
C GLY A 225 20.06 27.80 -14.10
N ALA A 226 19.56 27.77 -15.33
CA ALA A 226 18.14 28.01 -15.63
C ALA A 226 17.23 26.93 -15.01
N LYS A 227 17.71 25.69 -14.87
CA LYS A 227 16.99 24.62 -14.15
C LYS A 227 16.86 24.93 -12.66
N VAL A 228 17.91 25.42 -12.00
CA VAL A 228 17.86 25.83 -10.58
C VAL A 228 16.97 27.05 -10.37
N GLU A 229 17.03 28.04 -11.27
CA GLU A 229 16.17 29.22 -11.24
C GLU A 229 14.68 28.84 -11.44
N ALA A 230 14.36 27.98 -12.40
CA ALA A 230 13.01 27.46 -12.60
C ALA A 230 12.50 26.63 -11.40
N LEU A 231 13.38 25.86 -10.75
CA LEU A 231 13.02 25.14 -9.51
C LEU A 231 12.78 26.09 -8.33
N ASN A 232 13.55 27.17 -8.21
CA ASN A 232 13.31 28.20 -7.20
C ASN A 232 12.01 28.99 -7.50
N SER A 233 11.73 29.29 -8.77
CA SER A 233 10.47 29.89 -9.20
C SER A 233 9.27 28.98 -8.87
N THR A 234 9.29 27.71 -9.25
CA THR A 234 8.20 26.77 -8.92
C THR A 234 8.07 26.53 -7.41
N ARG A 235 9.16 26.57 -6.65
CA ARG A 235 9.14 26.55 -5.18
C ARG A 235 8.43 27.78 -4.60
N ASN A 236 8.76 28.97 -5.10
CA ASN A 236 8.16 30.21 -4.63
C ASN A 236 6.67 30.29 -5.00
N GLU A 237 6.29 29.85 -6.20
CA GLU A 237 4.88 29.72 -6.60
C GLU A 237 4.11 28.69 -5.76
N LEU A 238 4.73 27.55 -5.41
CA LEU A 238 4.13 26.58 -4.49
C LEU A 238 3.96 27.15 -3.08
N ILE A 239 4.94 27.91 -2.58
CA ILE A 239 4.85 28.59 -1.28
C ILE A 239 3.72 29.63 -1.32
N ASN A 240 3.68 30.50 -2.34
CA ASN A 240 2.60 31.48 -2.54
C ASN A 240 1.22 30.79 -2.67
N TRP A 241 1.13 29.67 -3.40
CA TRP A 241 -0.11 28.93 -3.52
C TRP A 241 -0.56 28.34 -2.17
N ILE A 242 0.36 27.71 -1.43
CA ILE A 242 0.07 27.19 -0.08
C ILE A 242 -0.33 28.32 0.87
N GLU A 243 0.36 29.47 0.84
CA GLU A 243 0.03 30.64 1.65
C GLU A 243 -1.31 31.28 1.26
N THR A 244 -1.67 31.30 -0.03
CA THR A 244 -2.99 31.78 -0.49
C THR A 244 -4.12 30.80 -0.16
N GLU A 245 -3.90 29.48 -0.22
CA GLU A 245 -4.91 28.50 0.22
C GLU A 245 -5.06 28.48 1.75
N LEU A 246 -3.95 28.57 2.51
CA LEU A 246 -3.99 28.69 3.97
C LEU A 246 -4.65 30.00 4.44
N SER A 247 -4.43 31.12 3.72
CA SER A 247 -5.08 32.39 4.05
C SER A 247 -6.56 32.41 3.63
N LYS A 248 -6.97 31.73 2.55
CA LYS A 248 -8.40 31.49 2.26
C LYS A 248 -9.07 30.67 3.37
N ALA A 249 -8.48 29.53 3.73
CA ALA A 249 -8.98 28.68 4.80
C ALA A 249 -9.03 29.41 6.17
N SER A 250 -8.07 30.31 6.44
CA SER A 250 -8.07 31.15 7.64
C SER A 250 -9.02 32.36 7.54
N ALA A 251 -9.44 32.78 6.35
CA ALA A 251 -10.38 33.87 6.14
C ALA A 251 -11.84 33.39 6.25
N GLU A 252 -12.14 32.17 5.81
CA GLU A 252 -13.48 31.56 5.96
C GLU A 252 -13.90 31.39 7.44
N GLU A 253 -12.95 31.32 8.38
CA GLU A 253 -13.22 31.33 9.84
C GLU A 253 -13.50 32.75 10.40
N LYS A 254 -13.28 33.82 9.62
CA LYS A 254 -13.40 35.22 10.08
C LYS A 254 -14.45 36.07 9.35
N THR A 255 -15.07 35.57 8.29
CA THR A 255 -16.05 36.33 7.47
C THR A 255 -17.49 36.31 7.99
N THR A 256 -17.74 35.78 9.19
CA THR A 256 -19.06 35.84 9.87
C THR A 256 -19.11 36.92 10.97
N GLY A 257 -18.38 38.03 10.78
CA GLY A 257 -18.46 39.22 11.61
C GLY A 257 -18.51 40.51 10.78
N GLU A 258 -19.66 41.19 10.83
CA GLU A 258 -19.88 42.58 10.38
C GLU A 258 -19.78 42.89 8.87
N THR A 259 -20.91 42.75 8.17
CA THR A 259 -21.19 43.54 6.96
C THR A 259 -21.31 45.03 7.33
N ARG A 260 -20.19 45.75 7.38
CA ARG A 260 -20.18 47.21 7.51
C ARG A 260 -19.54 47.89 6.30
N GLN A 261 -20.42 48.27 5.36
CA GLN A 261 -20.28 49.39 4.43
C GLN A 261 -18.99 49.43 3.59
N GLN A 262 -19.12 48.97 2.35
CA GLN A 262 -18.30 49.49 1.25
C GLN A 262 -18.40 51.02 1.22
N ASN A 263 -17.29 51.71 1.49
CA ASN A 263 -16.86 52.95 0.82
C ASN A 263 -15.68 53.57 1.60
N GLN A 264 -14.45 53.19 1.24
CA GLN A 264 -13.31 54.12 1.17
C GLN A 264 -12.08 53.45 0.56
N THR A 265 -11.76 53.92 -0.66
CA THR A 265 -10.43 54.35 -1.10
C THR A 265 -9.24 53.41 -0.89
N GLU A 266 -8.67 53.00 -2.02
CA GLU A 266 -7.28 52.55 -2.14
C GLU A 266 -6.34 53.46 -1.36
N ARG A 267 -5.76 52.96 -0.27
CA ARG A 267 -4.64 53.62 0.40
C ARG A 267 -3.59 52.60 0.76
N ALA A 268 -2.40 52.80 0.19
CA ALA A 268 -1.24 51.94 0.45
C ALA A 268 -1.01 51.77 1.95
N VAL A 269 -0.94 50.52 2.38
CA VAL A 269 -0.57 50.16 3.75
C VAL A 269 0.88 50.61 3.97
N PRO A 270 1.16 51.56 4.90
CA PRO A 270 2.54 51.84 5.28
C PRO A 270 3.13 50.60 5.98
N PRO A 271 4.45 50.39 5.90
CA PRO A 271 5.08 49.24 6.54
C PRO A 271 4.76 49.22 8.04
N PRO A 272 4.53 48.05 8.66
CA PRO A 272 4.13 47.96 10.05
C PRO A 272 5.18 48.60 10.96
N ASP A 273 4.75 49.52 11.82
CA ASP A 273 5.63 50.22 12.75
C ASP A 273 6.47 49.21 13.54
N GLN A 274 7.79 49.29 13.38
CA GLN A 274 8.72 48.35 14.04
C GLN A 274 8.59 48.42 15.58
N ALA A 275 8.11 49.55 16.11
CA ALA A 275 7.75 49.73 17.52
C ALA A 275 6.56 48.84 17.95
N ALA A 276 5.56 48.64 17.09
CA ALA A 276 4.42 47.75 17.36
C ALA A 276 4.81 46.27 17.24
N VAL A 277 5.65 45.92 16.26
CA VAL A 277 6.17 44.54 16.12
C VAL A 277 7.05 44.18 17.33
N THR A 278 7.93 45.09 17.76
CA THR A 278 8.79 44.84 18.94
C THR A 278 8.04 44.86 20.26
N SER A 279 6.92 45.59 20.41
CA SER A 279 6.07 45.50 21.61
C SER A 279 5.31 44.17 21.65
N GLN A 280 4.76 43.71 20.53
CA GLN A 280 4.13 42.38 20.41
C GLN A 280 5.14 41.25 20.71
N LEU A 281 6.36 41.32 20.18
CA LEU A 281 7.41 40.34 20.48
C LEU A 281 7.78 40.32 21.98
N ARG A 282 7.82 41.48 22.66
CA ARG A 282 8.02 41.53 24.12
C ARG A 282 6.85 40.91 24.88
N GLN A 283 5.62 41.15 24.45
CA GLN A 283 4.41 40.55 25.03
C GLN A 283 4.42 39.02 24.89
N VAL A 284 4.74 38.49 23.70
CA VAL A 284 4.88 37.05 23.44
C VAL A 284 6.01 36.45 24.29
N GLN A 285 7.17 37.12 24.40
CA GLN A 285 8.25 36.66 25.28
C GLN A 285 7.83 36.62 26.76
N LEU A 286 7.02 37.57 27.22
CA LEU A 286 6.55 37.63 28.61
C LEU A 286 5.52 36.53 28.89
N GLN A 287 4.57 36.30 27.96
CA GLN A 287 3.63 35.18 28.00
C GLN A 287 4.36 33.82 27.96
N TYR A 288 5.37 33.67 27.11
CA TYR A 288 6.16 32.44 27.03
C TYR A 288 6.95 32.18 28.32
N LYS A 289 7.54 33.22 28.94
CA LYS A 289 8.18 33.12 30.26
C LYS A 289 7.19 32.67 31.34
N ALA A 290 5.97 33.23 31.35
CA ALA A 290 4.91 32.83 32.28
C ALA A 290 4.48 31.36 32.06
N TYR A 291 4.29 30.94 30.80
CA TYR A 291 4.00 29.55 30.43
C TYR A 291 5.09 28.58 30.90
N VAL A 292 6.37 28.91 30.65
CA VAL A 292 7.50 28.07 31.10
C VAL A 292 7.58 28.01 32.62
N ALA A 293 7.31 29.10 33.33
CA ALA A 293 7.24 29.10 34.80
C ALA A 293 6.09 28.21 35.31
N ALA A 294 4.89 28.34 34.77
CA ALA A 294 3.74 27.51 35.13
C ALA A 294 4.02 26.01 34.86
N ARG A 295 4.65 25.69 33.72
CA ARG A 295 5.06 24.32 33.38
C ARG A 295 6.14 23.77 34.30
N LYS A 296 7.11 24.60 34.73
CA LYS A 296 8.10 24.22 35.75
C LYS A 296 7.44 23.96 37.11
N ASN A 297 6.46 24.76 37.50
CA ASN A 297 5.70 24.57 38.73
C ASN A 297 4.86 23.27 38.68
N LEU A 298 4.23 22.96 37.55
CA LEU A 298 3.52 21.70 37.34
C LEU A 298 4.48 20.50 37.41
N LEU A 299 5.65 20.59 36.77
CA LEU A 299 6.70 19.56 36.86
C LEU A 299 7.25 19.38 38.29
N ALA A 300 7.36 20.45 39.07
CA ALA A 300 7.70 20.37 40.48
C ALA A 300 6.58 19.67 41.30
N LEU A 301 5.32 20.09 41.16
CA LEU A 301 4.20 19.46 41.86
C LEU A 301 4.05 17.97 41.52
N THR A 302 4.28 17.60 40.26
CA THR A 302 4.28 16.19 39.81
C THR A 302 5.53 15.40 40.20
N SER A 303 6.66 16.05 40.50
CA SER A 303 7.82 15.37 41.09
C SER A 303 7.70 15.16 42.60
N TYR A 304 6.89 15.97 43.30
CA TYR A 304 6.53 15.76 44.71
C TYR A 304 5.39 14.77 44.92
N ALA A 305 4.63 14.41 43.88
CA ALA A 305 3.62 13.37 43.96
C ALA A 305 4.31 12.02 44.29
N PRO A 306 3.99 11.36 45.43
CA PRO A 306 4.60 10.09 45.77
C PRO A 306 4.19 9.05 44.72
N ARG A 307 5.13 8.72 43.82
CA ARG A 307 4.99 7.63 42.87
C ARG A 307 4.62 6.38 43.68
N PRO A 308 3.45 5.75 43.48
CA PRO A 308 3.04 4.61 44.27
C PRO A 308 4.04 3.48 44.02
N SER A 309 4.96 3.30 44.95
CA SER A 309 5.93 2.22 44.94
C SER A 309 5.16 0.95 45.21
N MET A 310 4.80 0.24 44.14
CA MET A 310 4.23 -1.10 44.24
C MET A 310 5.33 -2.04 44.75
N ALA A 311 5.54 -2.03 46.07
CA ALA A 311 6.26 -3.08 46.75
C ALA A 311 5.54 -4.42 46.50
N PRO A 312 6.28 -5.50 46.21
CA PRO A 312 5.66 -6.81 46.01
C PRO A 312 4.93 -7.24 47.29
N PRO A 313 3.77 -7.91 47.19
CA PRO A 313 2.96 -8.24 48.34
C PRO A 313 3.70 -9.20 49.26
N LYS A 314 3.92 -8.77 50.51
CA LYS A 314 4.24 -9.69 51.60
C LYS A 314 2.95 -10.40 51.99
N THR A 315 2.99 -11.73 52.00
CA THR A 315 1.98 -12.56 52.65
C THR A 315 1.91 -12.19 54.13
N VAL A 316 0.71 -11.87 54.60
CA VAL A 316 0.40 -11.78 56.03
C VAL A 316 -0.78 -12.70 56.29
N ASP A 317 -0.61 -13.56 57.29
CA ASP A 317 -1.59 -14.56 57.71
C ASP A 317 -2.80 -13.90 58.38
N SER A 318 -3.90 -14.64 58.46
CA SER A 318 -5.13 -14.18 59.11
C SER A 318 -4.99 -14.14 60.63
N GLU A 319 -5.39 -13.04 61.27
CA GLU A 319 -6.52 -12.96 62.22
C GLU A 319 -6.58 -11.62 62.98
N ALA A 320 -7.78 -11.27 63.45
CA ALA A 320 -8.12 -10.19 64.40
C ALA A 320 -7.73 -8.73 64.05
N LEU A 321 -8.74 -7.90 63.75
CA LEU A 321 -9.40 -7.09 64.79
C LEU A 321 -10.70 -6.46 64.26
N GLU A 322 -11.81 -6.66 64.96
CA GLU A 322 -13.07 -5.94 64.69
C GLU A 322 -13.04 -4.53 65.27
N GLY A 323 -13.73 -3.60 64.61
CA GLY A 323 -14.26 -2.38 65.22
C GLY A 323 -13.31 -1.18 65.30
N ILE A 324 -13.60 -0.16 64.49
CA ILE A 324 -13.75 1.24 64.94
C ILE A 324 -14.49 2.04 63.84
N GLY A 325 -15.53 2.77 64.25
CA GLY A 325 -15.84 4.09 63.70
C GLY A 325 -16.38 4.20 62.28
N VAL A 326 -17.64 3.81 62.08
CA VAL A 326 -18.48 4.50 61.07
C VAL A 326 -18.67 5.94 61.54
N LEU A 327 -17.98 6.89 60.91
CA LEU A 327 -18.26 8.32 61.01
C LEU A 327 -18.54 8.84 59.60
N GLY A 328 -19.75 9.39 59.42
CA GLY A 328 -20.27 9.77 58.11
C GLY A 328 -19.51 10.94 57.50
N MET A 329 -18.64 10.66 56.54
CA MET A 329 -18.34 11.63 55.49
C MET A 329 -19.53 11.64 54.54
N GLN A 330 -20.22 12.77 54.48
CA GLN A 330 -21.22 13.03 53.44
C GLN A 330 -20.50 12.97 52.08
N ASN A 331 -20.85 11.99 51.24
CA ASN A 331 -20.38 12.00 49.87
C ASN A 331 -20.93 13.28 49.20
N PRO A 332 -20.08 14.14 48.61
CA PRO A 332 -20.59 15.15 47.69
C PRO A 332 -21.34 14.43 46.55
N PRO A 333 -22.37 15.05 45.94
CA PRO A 333 -23.10 14.43 44.84
C PRO A 333 -22.12 14.02 43.74
N SER A 334 -22.12 12.70 43.46
CA SER A 334 -21.11 12.06 42.62
C SER A 334 -21.10 12.64 41.20
N ILE A 335 -20.03 13.38 40.89
CA ILE A 335 -19.73 13.90 39.55
C ILE A 335 -19.38 12.73 38.59
N ASP A 336 -19.14 11.53 39.12
CA ASP A 336 -18.76 10.34 38.36
C ASP A 336 -19.81 9.99 37.30
N TYR A 337 -21.11 10.20 37.55
CA TYR A 337 -22.17 9.97 36.56
C TYR A 337 -22.04 10.83 35.29
N LEU A 338 -21.46 12.03 35.37
CA LEU A 338 -21.18 12.88 34.21
C LEU A 338 -19.88 12.47 33.48
N LEU A 339 -18.95 11.84 34.18
CA LEU A 339 -17.65 11.42 33.64
C LEU A 339 -17.66 9.99 33.07
N ILE A 340 -18.53 9.11 33.57
CA ILE A 340 -18.66 7.71 33.12
C ILE A 340 -18.79 7.58 31.58
N PRO A 341 -19.66 8.35 30.88
CA PRO A 341 -19.77 8.25 29.42
C PRO A 341 -18.46 8.60 28.70
N HIS A 342 -17.75 9.65 29.16
CA HIS A 342 -16.47 10.05 28.60
C HIS A 342 -15.34 9.05 28.91
N VAL A 343 -15.36 8.41 30.08
CA VAL A 343 -14.43 7.32 30.44
C VAL A 343 -14.70 6.08 29.58
N GLU A 344 -15.96 5.72 29.34
CA GLU A 344 -16.33 4.61 28.45
C GLU A 344 -15.92 4.90 27.00
N GLU A 345 -16.14 6.12 26.51
CA GLU A 345 -15.68 6.55 25.19
C GLU A 345 -14.16 6.48 25.07
N LEU A 346 -13.42 6.99 26.07
CA LEU A 346 -11.96 6.95 26.11
C LEU A 346 -11.42 5.51 26.19
N LEU A 347 -12.08 4.63 26.94
CA LEU A 347 -11.79 3.20 26.96
C LEU A 347 -12.07 2.55 25.60
N SER A 348 -13.17 2.90 24.92
CA SER A 348 -13.47 2.42 23.56
C SER A 348 -12.40 2.87 22.55
N LEU A 349 -11.94 4.12 22.67
CA LEU A 349 -10.88 4.70 21.84
C LEU A 349 -9.56 3.99 22.11
N SER A 350 -9.20 3.73 23.37
CA SER A 350 -7.99 2.97 23.73
C SER A 350 -8.01 1.53 23.16
N ARG A 351 -9.18 0.86 23.18
CA ARG A 351 -9.38 -0.47 22.58
C ARG A 351 -9.20 -0.41 21.06
N ARG A 352 -9.79 0.60 20.38
CA ARG A 352 -9.64 0.83 18.94
C ARG A 352 -8.19 1.14 18.56
N GLN A 353 -7.51 1.99 19.32
CA GLN A 353 -6.09 2.31 19.13
C GLN A 353 -5.21 1.06 19.30
N ARG A 354 -5.46 0.23 20.33
CA ARG A 354 -4.75 -1.04 20.50
C ARG A 354 -4.97 -1.99 19.32
N GLY A 355 -6.21 -2.08 18.82
CA GLY A 355 -6.54 -2.78 17.59
C GLY A 355 -5.74 -2.27 16.39
N LEU A 356 -5.75 -0.96 16.15
CA LEU A 356 -5.01 -0.32 15.07
C LEU A 356 -3.50 -0.57 15.16
N ILE A 357 -2.92 -0.53 16.37
CA ILE A 357 -1.51 -0.88 16.60
C ILE A 357 -1.25 -2.34 16.24
N THR A 358 -2.11 -3.28 16.65
CA THR A 358 -1.95 -4.71 16.28
C THR A 358 -2.06 -4.94 14.77
N HIS A 359 -3.02 -4.30 14.08
CA HIS A 359 -3.13 -4.34 12.63
C HIS A 359 -1.89 -3.75 11.94
N LYS A 360 -1.42 -2.58 12.39
CA LYS A 360 -0.19 -1.96 11.88
C LYS A 360 1.03 -2.87 12.05
N SER A 361 1.18 -3.51 13.22
CA SER A 361 2.28 -4.46 13.44
C SER A 361 2.16 -5.67 12.53
N HIS A 362 0.95 -6.23 12.36
CA HIS A 362 0.71 -7.35 11.46
C HIS A 362 1.08 -6.98 10.02
N PHE A 363 0.55 -5.88 9.48
CA PHE A 363 0.87 -5.42 8.13
C PHE A 363 2.37 -5.10 7.94
N SER A 364 3.03 -4.50 8.93
CA SER A 364 4.49 -4.32 8.86
C SER A 364 5.21 -5.66 8.76
N THR A 365 4.87 -6.64 9.60
CA THR A 365 5.51 -7.96 9.57
C THR A 365 5.22 -8.76 8.30
N THR A 366 4.02 -8.65 7.72
CA THR A 366 3.70 -9.33 6.44
C THR A 366 4.39 -8.65 5.26
N LEU A 367 4.44 -7.32 5.21
CA LEU A 367 5.21 -6.58 4.20
C LEU A 367 6.71 -6.85 4.30
N ASP A 368 7.27 -6.88 5.51
CA ASP A 368 8.68 -7.23 5.74
C ASP A 368 8.98 -8.69 5.38
N LYS A 369 8.04 -9.61 5.57
CA LYS A 369 8.15 -11.00 5.14
C LYS A 369 8.15 -11.09 3.61
N GLN A 370 7.16 -10.49 2.95
CA GLN A 370 7.04 -10.48 1.49
C GLN A 370 8.26 -9.81 0.82
N ARG A 371 8.73 -8.67 1.35
CA ARG A 371 9.94 -7.99 0.85
C ARG A 371 11.18 -8.89 0.97
N LYS A 372 11.34 -9.65 2.05
CA LYS A 372 12.44 -10.63 2.19
C LYS A 372 12.29 -11.78 1.20
N GLU A 373 11.08 -12.31 1.03
CA GLU A 373 10.78 -13.40 0.08
C GLU A 373 11.08 -12.96 -1.37
N SER A 374 10.64 -11.76 -1.78
CA SER A 374 11.00 -11.19 -3.09
C SER A 374 12.51 -10.96 -3.25
N CYS A 375 13.19 -10.42 -2.23
CA CYS A 375 14.65 -10.23 -2.29
C CYS A 375 15.43 -11.56 -2.34
N GLN A 376 14.91 -12.64 -1.75
CA GLN A 376 15.47 -13.99 -1.86
C GLN A 376 15.21 -14.60 -3.23
N LEU A 377 13.98 -14.46 -3.75
CA LEU A 377 13.60 -14.97 -5.07
C LEU A 377 14.41 -14.30 -6.18
N ILE A 378 14.54 -12.97 -6.17
CA ILE A 378 15.43 -12.25 -7.10
C ILE A 378 16.90 -12.66 -6.90
N GLY A 379 17.30 -13.01 -5.67
CA GLY A 379 18.62 -13.57 -5.39
C GLY A 379 18.88 -14.90 -6.11
N ARG A 380 17.92 -15.83 -6.03
CA ARG A 380 17.98 -17.14 -6.73
C ARG A 380 17.93 -16.98 -8.24
N LEU A 381 17.00 -16.17 -8.76
CA LEU A 381 16.93 -15.85 -10.18
C LEU A 381 18.24 -15.25 -10.70
N ALA A 382 18.96 -14.48 -9.86
CA ALA A 382 20.25 -13.88 -10.23
C ALA A 382 21.43 -14.87 -10.16
N GLU A 383 21.27 -15.98 -9.43
CA GLU A 383 22.21 -17.10 -9.39
C GLU A 383 21.94 -18.09 -10.54
N GLU A 384 20.71 -18.13 -11.06
CA GLU A 384 20.29 -18.95 -12.21
C GLU A 384 20.43 -18.23 -13.58
N SER A 385 20.56 -16.90 -13.62
CA SER A 385 20.50 -16.15 -14.87
C SER A 385 21.84 -16.03 -15.61
N GLN A 386 21.85 -16.58 -16.83
CA GLN A 386 22.98 -16.45 -17.76
C GLN A 386 23.23 -14.99 -18.16
N LEU A 387 22.17 -14.16 -18.24
CA LEU A 387 22.24 -12.74 -18.62
C LEU A 387 23.11 -11.89 -17.67
N LEU A 388 23.07 -12.16 -16.36
CA LEU A 388 23.93 -11.44 -15.39
C LEU A 388 25.40 -11.90 -15.44
N VAL A 389 25.63 -13.14 -15.90
CA VAL A 389 26.97 -13.70 -16.07
C VAL A 389 27.63 -13.17 -17.34
N THR A 390 26.87 -12.99 -18.42
CA THR A 390 27.37 -12.37 -19.67
C THR A 390 27.59 -10.87 -19.53
N TYR A 391 26.77 -10.17 -18.74
CA TYR A 391 26.85 -8.71 -18.55
C TYR A 391 27.06 -8.30 -17.07
N PRO A 392 28.24 -8.56 -16.50
CA PRO A 392 28.55 -8.18 -15.13
C PRO A 392 28.68 -6.65 -15.01
N MET A 393 27.83 -6.04 -14.18
CA MET A 393 27.93 -4.62 -13.84
C MET A 393 29.22 -4.37 -13.02
N LYS A 394 30.06 -3.40 -13.44
CA LYS A 394 31.39 -3.13 -12.85
C LYS A 394 31.38 -2.81 -11.35
N ASP A 395 30.26 -2.32 -10.82
CA ASP A 395 30.08 -2.03 -9.38
C ASP A 395 29.63 -3.25 -8.55
N SER A 396 29.39 -4.41 -9.18
CA SER A 396 28.86 -5.63 -8.56
C SER A 396 29.95 -6.61 -8.08
N THR A 397 31.18 -6.13 -7.86
CA THR A 397 32.35 -6.95 -7.49
C THR A 397 32.28 -7.59 -6.09
N ARG A 398 31.17 -7.41 -5.34
CA ARG A 398 30.94 -8.05 -4.02
C ARG A 398 30.42 -9.50 -4.09
N ARG A 399 30.51 -10.17 -5.25
CA ARG A 399 30.15 -11.61 -5.39
C ARG A 399 31.27 -12.46 -5.98
N GLN A 400 32.40 -12.53 -5.27
CA GLN A 400 33.35 -13.64 -5.42
C GLN A 400 34.03 -14.08 -4.10
N SER A 401 33.37 -13.85 -2.96
CA SER A 401 33.76 -14.46 -1.67
C SER A 401 32.68 -15.42 -1.20
N GLY A 402 32.95 -16.72 -1.33
CA GLY A 402 32.07 -17.81 -0.90
C GLY A 402 32.09 -18.03 0.61
N VAL A 403 31.74 -17.01 1.39
CA VAL A 403 31.65 -17.07 2.86
C VAL A 403 30.26 -16.58 3.29
N PRO A 404 29.52 -17.32 4.15
CA PRO A 404 28.18 -16.93 4.54
C PRO A 404 28.19 -15.74 5.50
N GLU A 405 28.15 -14.53 4.95
CA GLU A 405 28.01 -13.26 5.69
C GLU A 405 26.58 -13.06 6.25
N ILE A 406 26.09 -14.05 6.98
CA ILE A 406 24.76 -14.07 7.60
C ILE A 406 24.81 -13.45 9.02
N ILE A 407 26.01 -13.18 9.55
CA ILE A 407 26.23 -12.86 10.97
C ILE A 407 26.67 -11.39 11.22
N VAL A 408 27.22 -10.67 10.22
CA VAL A 408 27.84 -9.34 10.44
C VAL A 408 27.08 -8.17 9.79
N ALA A 409 26.23 -8.41 8.78
CA ALA A 409 25.41 -7.35 8.19
C ALA A 409 24.41 -6.79 9.22
N GLN A 410 24.59 -5.53 9.62
CA GLN A 410 23.63 -4.84 10.50
C GLN A 410 22.22 -4.86 9.89
N PRO A 411 21.15 -4.86 10.69
CA PRO A 411 19.78 -4.93 10.18
C PRO A 411 19.37 -3.73 9.31
N ALA A 412 20.16 -2.65 9.31
CA ALA A 412 20.00 -1.48 8.44
C ALA A 412 20.49 -1.73 6.99
N ASP A 413 21.51 -2.56 6.79
CA ASP A 413 22.16 -2.81 5.48
C ASP A 413 21.54 -4.00 4.73
N ARG A 414 20.21 -4.17 4.83
CA ARG A 414 19.52 -5.11 3.95
C ARG A 414 19.39 -4.47 2.57
N PRO A 415 20.06 -4.99 1.52
CA PRO A 415 20.01 -4.40 0.19
C PRO A 415 18.56 -4.38 -0.29
N ASP A 416 18.08 -3.16 -0.55
CA ASP A 416 16.72 -2.89 -0.96
C ASP A 416 16.37 -3.59 -2.29
N LEU A 417 15.09 -3.84 -2.53
CA LEU A 417 14.63 -4.53 -3.74
C LEU A 417 15.14 -3.81 -5.00
N SER A 418 15.12 -2.47 -4.97
CA SER A 418 15.69 -1.60 -6.00
C SER A 418 17.16 -1.92 -6.30
N SER A 419 18.01 -2.07 -5.28
CA SER A 419 19.45 -2.36 -5.43
C SER A 419 19.71 -3.74 -6.06
N ARG A 420 18.84 -4.73 -5.80
CA ARG A 420 18.95 -6.07 -6.37
C ARG A 420 18.50 -6.16 -7.83
N ILE A 421 17.67 -5.22 -8.28
CA ILE A 421 17.18 -5.15 -9.67
C ILE A 421 18.15 -4.38 -10.58
N LYS A 422 18.95 -3.45 -10.07
CA LYS A 422 19.91 -2.66 -10.88
C LYS A 422 20.80 -3.48 -11.83
N PRO A 423 21.41 -4.61 -11.41
CA PRO A 423 22.21 -5.44 -12.33
C PRO A 423 21.40 -6.03 -13.48
N TRP A 424 20.13 -6.37 -13.26
CA TRP A 424 19.23 -6.87 -14.31
C TRP A 424 18.87 -5.81 -15.33
N LEU A 425 18.60 -4.58 -14.87
CA LEU A 425 18.36 -3.45 -15.77
C LEU A 425 19.58 -3.19 -16.65
N PHE A 426 20.76 -3.10 -16.03
CA PHE A 426 22.02 -2.92 -16.75
C PHE A 426 22.27 -4.03 -17.76
N ALA A 427 22.15 -5.31 -17.35
CA ALA A 427 22.40 -6.45 -18.21
C ALA A 427 21.39 -6.57 -19.39
N ALA A 428 20.14 -6.15 -19.17
CA ALA A 428 19.13 -6.07 -20.23
C ALA A 428 19.43 -4.92 -21.21
N ASP A 429 19.82 -3.76 -20.71
CA ASP A 429 20.19 -2.60 -21.54
C ASP A 429 21.47 -2.88 -22.35
N THR A 430 22.49 -3.52 -21.78
CA THR A 430 23.71 -3.89 -22.51
C THR A 430 23.46 -4.97 -23.55
N ASN A 431 22.65 -5.99 -23.25
CA ASN A 431 22.26 -7.00 -24.25
C ASN A 431 21.46 -6.38 -25.40
N LYS A 432 20.56 -5.44 -25.09
CA LYS A 432 19.83 -4.68 -26.10
C LYS A 432 20.78 -3.85 -26.98
N ILE A 433 21.81 -3.24 -26.42
CA ILE A 433 22.79 -2.48 -27.21
C ILE A 433 23.62 -3.42 -28.09
N GLU A 434 24.19 -4.51 -27.54
CA GLU A 434 25.00 -5.47 -28.31
C GLU A 434 24.19 -6.15 -29.42
N THR A 435 22.92 -6.49 -29.18
CA THR A 435 22.06 -7.08 -30.22
C THR A 435 21.69 -6.08 -31.32
N LEU A 436 21.58 -4.78 -31.01
CA LEU A 436 21.40 -3.73 -32.02
C LEU A 436 22.70 -3.45 -32.79
N GLU A 437 23.84 -3.47 -32.11
CA GLU A 437 25.19 -3.32 -32.70
C GLU A 437 25.51 -4.48 -33.65
N ALA A 438 25.27 -5.72 -33.24
CA ALA A 438 25.43 -6.90 -34.10
C ALA A 438 24.46 -6.89 -35.30
N VAL A 439 23.24 -6.34 -35.16
CA VAL A 439 22.34 -6.15 -36.31
C VAL A 439 22.86 -5.06 -37.25
N ALA A 440 23.39 -3.96 -36.72
CA ALA A 440 24.00 -2.90 -37.52
C ALA A 440 25.23 -3.41 -38.29
N GLU A 441 26.16 -4.13 -37.64
CA GLU A 441 27.33 -4.73 -38.27
C GLU A 441 26.93 -5.71 -39.39
N ASN A 442 25.92 -6.57 -39.17
CA ASN A 442 25.42 -7.46 -40.21
C ASN A 442 24.75 -6.72 -41.39
N VAL A 443 24.13 -5.56 -41.15
CA VAL A 443 23.57 -4.70 -42.21
C VAL A 443 24.69 -4.01 -43.00
N GLU A 444 25.72 -3.50 -42.32
CA GLU A 444 26.91 -2.90 -42.97
C GLU A 444 27.67 -3.93 -43.81
N VAL A 445 27.93 -5.14 -43.27
CA VAL A 445 28.52 -6.25 -44.03
C VAL A 445 27.64 -6.67 -45.21
N GLY A 446 26.31 -6.68 -45.03
CA GLY A 446 25.35 -6.95 -46.11
C GLY A 446 25.39 -5.88 -47.21
N GLN A 447 25.51 -4.60 -46.85
CA GLN A 447 25.64 -3.49 -47.79
C GLN A 447 26.97 -3.57 -48.56
N ILE A 448 28.10 -3.78 -47.88
CA ILE A 448 29.42 -3.95 -48.51
C ILE A 448 29.42 -5.14 -49.48
N ALA A 449 28.74 -6.24 -49.11
CA ALA A 449 28.58 -7.40 -49.99
C ALA A 449 27.71 -7.09 -51.22
N LEU A 450 26.66 -6.27 -51.07
CA LEU A 450 25.81 -5.82 -52.17
C LEU A 450 26.58 -4.89 -53.10
N GLU A 451 27.23 -3.86 -52.57
CA GLU A 451 28.08 -2.91 -53.33
C GLU A 451 29.13 -3.68 -54.14
N LYS A 452 29.87 -4.60 -53.52
CA LYS A 452 30.83 -5.45 -54.21
C LYS A 452 30.18 -6.34 -55.28
N SER A 453 28.98 -6.87 -55.04
CA SER A 453 28.27 -7.66 -56.06
C SER A 453 27.84 -6.78 -57.25
N MET A 454 27.45 -5.54 -57.00
CA MET A 454 27.09 -4.55 -58.03
C MET A 454 28.32 -4.16 -58.85
N GLU A 455 29.46 -3.89 -58.21
CA GLU A 455 30.74 -3.67 -58.89
C GLU A 455 31.07 -4.83 -59.84
N THR A 456 30.99 -6.09 -59.37
CA THR A 456 31.27 -7.26 -60.22
C THR A 456 30.27 -7.42 -61.37
N LEU A 457 29.01 -7.00 -61.20
CA LEU A 457 28.01 -7.01 -62.28
C LEU A 457 28.32 -5.93 -63.33
N CYS A 458 28.70 -4.72 -62.92
CA CYS A 458 29.14 -3.67 -63.84
C CYS A 458 30.46 -4.02 -64.55
N GLU A 459 31.37 -4.75 -63.90
CA GLU A 459 32.55 -5.33 -64.57
C GLU A 459 32.15 -6.39 -65.61
N MET A 460 31.21 -7.28 -65.29
CA MET A 460 30.68 -8.26 -66.25
C MET A 460 29.95 -7.60 -67.42
N GLU A 461 29.19 -6.54 -67.20
CA GLU A 461 28.49 -5.76 -68.24
C GLU A 461 29.47 -5.11 -69.23
N LYS A 462 30.56 -4.53 -68.72
CA LYS A 462 31.68 -4.02 -69.53
C LYS A 462 32.33 -5.15 -70.34
N LEU A 463 32.58 -6.31 -69.73
CA LEU A 463 33.16 -7.47 -70.43
C LEU A 463 32.22 -8.10 -71.47
N LEU A 464 30.89 -7.93 -71.33
CA LEU A 464 29.90 -8.35 -72.32
C LEU A 464 29.74 -7.34 -73.47
N GLY A 465 30.38 -6.16 -73.42
CA GLY A 465 30.29 -5.12 -74.44
C GLY A 465 28.92 -4.41 -74.48
N VAL A 466 28.09 -4.56 -73.45
CA VAL A 466 26.74 -3.96 -73.40
C VAL A 466 26.80 -2.47 -73.03
N GLY A 467 27.88 -2.04 -72.36
CA GLY A 467 28.09 -0.65 -71.94
C GLY A 467 29.15 0.13 -72.75
N ASP A 468 29.50 -0.30 -73.96
CA ASP A 468 30.55 0.33 -74.79
C ASP A 468 30.02 0.80 -76.18
N GLU A 469 28.70 1.02 -76.29
CA GLU A 469 28.11 1.71 -77.43
C GLU A 469 27.49 3.07 -77.02
N VAL A 470 27.99 4.12 -77.67
CA VAL A 470 27.58 5.53 -77.63
C VAL A 470 28.04 6.33 -76.39
N ASP A 471 29.24 6.92 -76.50
CA ASP A 471 29.57 8.17 -75.80
C ASP A 471 30.51 9.09 -76.62
N GLU A 472 30.36 9.11 -77.96
CA GLU A 472 30.77 10.24 -78.80
C GLU A 472 29.68 10.58 -79.85
N ASP A 473 29.37 11.87 -79.95
CA ASP A 473 28.58 12.58 -80.98
C ASP A 473 27.04 12.40 -81.03
N ALA A 474 26.33 13.09 -80.13
CA ALA A 474 24.95 13.56 -80.38
C ALA A 474 24.66 14.89 -79.65
N GLY A 475 24.86 16.01 -80.34
CA GLY A 475 24.48 17.32 -79.83
C GLY A 475 22.96 17.57 -79.79
N ALA A 476 22.48 18.04 -78.64
CA ALA A 476 21.30 18.91 -78.46
C ALA A 476 19.98 18.54 -79.19
N ALA A 477 19.09 17.80 -78.50
CA ALA A 477 17.68 18.17 -78.28
C ALA A 477 16.91 17.08 -77.50
N LEU A 478 16.58 17.31 -76.22
CA LEU A 478 15.25 17.81 -75.84
C LEU A 478 15.22 18.16 -74.34
N ASP A 479 14.62 19.29 -74.03
CA ASP A 479 14.17 19.65 -72.69
C ASP A 479 12.93 18.81 -72.31
N THR A 480 12.54 18.80 -71.03
CA THR A 480 11.40 18.07 -70.42
C THR A 480 11.54 16.56 -70.24
N THR A 481 11.84 16.14 -69.00
CA THR A 481 10.91 15.32 -68.19
C THR A 481 11.43 15.22 -66.74
N GLU A 482 10.74 15.90 -65.83
CA GLU A 482 10.96 15.81 -64.38
C GLU A 482 10.17 14.60 -63.85
N ASP A 483 10.81 13.43 -63.69
CA ASP A 483 10.25 12.30 -62.95
C ASP A 483 11.09 12.03 -61.69
N SER A 484 10.88 12.88 -60.68
CA SER A 484 11.41 12.72 -59.32
C SER A 484 10.25 12.48 -58.34
N ASP A 485 10.42 11.52 -57.42
CA ASP A 485 9.57 11.26 -56.26
C ASP A 485 8.07 10.91 -56.48
N LEU A 486 7.81 9.71 -57.04
CA LEU A 486 6.49 9.05 -57.00
C LEU A 486 6.23 8.23 -55.71
N TRP A 487 6.94 8.48 -54.60
CA TRP A 487 6.85 7.68 -53.35
C TRP A 487 6.68 8.52 -52.07
N LEU A 488 6.43 9.83 -52.17
CA LEU A 488 6.28 10.73 -51.02
C LEU A 488 5.02 11.60 -51.08
N ASP A 489 3.85 10.99 -51.36
CA ASP A 489 2.57 11.59 -50.98
C ASP A 489 1.53 10.53 -50.54
N ASP A 490 1.26 10.48 -49.24
CA ASP A 490 -0.06 10.13 -48.71
C ASP A 490 -0.27 10.85 -47.37
N GLY A 491 -0.82 12.06 -47.46
CA GLY A 491 -1.20 12.88 -46.31
C GLY A 491 -2.57 12.51 -45.72
N LEU A 492 -2.66 12.60 -44.39
CA LEU A 492 -3.90 12.67 -43.59
C LEU A 492 -5.02 13.47 -44.32
N GLU A 493 -6.30 13.04 -44.36
CA GLU A 493 -7.21 13.04 -43.19
C GLU A 493 -8.50 12.18 -43.35
N LYS A 494 -8.97 11.65 -42.20
CA LYS A 494 -10.38 11.47 -41.74
C LYS A 494 -11.50 10.99 -42.70
N GLY A 495 -12.12 9.84 -42.36
CA GLY A 495 -13.53 9.60 -42.72
C GLY A 495 -14.14 8.20 -42.50
N THR A 496 -14.52 7.84 -41.27
CA THR A 496 -15.59 6.87 -40.90
C THR A 496 -15.83 5.59 -41.76
N GLY A 497 -15.53 4.39 -41.25
CA GLY A 497 -15.96 3.15 -41.92
C GLY A 497 -15.62 1.76 -41.33
N ILE A 498 -16.20 1.40 -40.18
CA ILE A 498 -16.78 0.06 -39.91
C ILE A 498 -15.93 -1.23 -40.18
N LYS A 499 -15.51 -1.85 -39.06
CA LYS A 499 -15.51 -3.31 -38.73
C LYS A 499 -14.51 -4.32 -39.35
N THR A 500 -13.79 -4.94 -38.40
CA THR A 500 -13.60 -6.40 -38.17
C THR A 500 -12.75 -7.27 -39.12
N SER A 501 -11.83 -7.97 -38.46
CA SER A 501 -11.63 -9.44 -38.46
C SER A 501 -10.22 -9.86 -38.80
N GLN A 502 -9.58 -10.46 -37.79
CA GLN A 502 -8.46 -11.37 -37.99
C GLN A 502 -8.82 -12.50 -38.96
N LYS A 503 -7.83 -13.02 -39.67
CA LYS A 503 -7.67 -14.46 -39.95
C LYS A 503 -6.24 -14.78 -40.38
N LYS A 504 -5.61 -15.75 -39.70
CA LYS A 504 -4.45 -16.52 -40.22
C LYS A 504 -4.98 -17.72 -41.04
N PRO A 505 -4.16 -18.72 -41.45
CA PRO A 505 -3.80 -18.93 -42.85
C PRO A 505 -4.32 -20.29 -43.39
N PRO A 506 -4.02 -20.66 -44.65
CA PRO A 506 -4.14 -22.04 -45.11
C PRO A 506 -2.78 -22.71 -45.41
N LYS A 507 -2.72 -24.03 -45.18
CA LYS A 507 -1.65 -24.94 -45.65
C LYS A 507 -2.17 -25.73 -46.87
N ALA A 508 -1.24 -26.14 -47.77
CA ALA A 508 -1.17 -27.40 -48.55
C ALA A 508 -2.48 -28.19 -48.88
N LYS A 509 -2.71 -28.78 -50.07
CA LYS A 509 -1.78 -29.40 -51.07
C LYS A 509 -2.55 -29.61 -52.44
N PRO A 510 -2.13 -30.41 -53.46
CA PRO A 510 -2.06 -29.91 -54.85
C PRO A 510 -2.91 -30.66 -55.91
N THR A 511 -3.00 -30.09 -57.13
CA THR A 511 -3.22 -30.85 -58.38
C THR A 511 -2.62 -30.14 -59.60
N ALA A 512 -2.17 -30.94 -60.58
CA ALA A 512 -1.73 -30.54 -61.94
C ALA A 512 -2.81 -29.75 -62.71
N CYS A 513 -2.60 -29.02 -63.82
CA CYS A 513 -1.44 -28.67 -64.67
C CYS A 513 -1.82 -27.38 -65.47
N GLN A 514 -1.13 -26.83 -66.48
CA GLN A 514 0.07 -27.18 -67.25
C GLN A 514 0.74 -25.86 -67.76
N GLY A 515 2.05 -25.81 -67.99
CA GLY A 515 2.71 -24.63 -68.59
C GLY A 515 4.24 -24.74 -68.61
N LYS A 516 4.83 -24.89 -69.80
CA LYS A 516 6.28 -25.17 -69.96
C LYS A 516 7.12 -23.91 -69.77
N ILE A 517 7.87 -23.83 -68.68
CA ILE A 517 9.10 -23.03 -68.61
C ILE A 517 10.27 -24.00 -68.63
N ILE A 518 11.21 -23.76 -69.54
CA ILE A 518 12.38 -24.61 -69.76
C ILE A 518 13.39 -24.30 -68.65
N ASP A 519 13.68 -25.29 -67.81
CA ASP A 519 14.63 -25.15 -66.71
C ASP A 519 16.08 -25.13 -67.24
N PRO A 520 16.85 -24.03 -67.05
CA PRO A 520 18.17 -23.87 -67.65
C PRO A 520 19.21 -24.91 -67.21
N TRP A 521 18.94 -25.66 -66.13
CA TRP A 521 19.86 -26.66 -65.57
C TRP A 521 19.79 -28.04 -66.22
N ALA A 522 18.79 -28.30 -67.08
CA ALA A 522 18.59 -29.59 -67.73
C ALA A 522 19.77 -30.06 -68.61
N ARG A 523 20.65 -29.14 -69.02
CA ARG A 523 21.84 -29.45 -69.85
C ARG A 523 23.05 -29.96 -69.05
N LEU A 524 23.02 -29.87 -67.71
CA LEU A 524 24.14 -30.29 -66.85
C LEU A 524 24.09 -31.77 -66.44
N HIS A 525 22.92 -32.42 -66.54
CA HIS A 525 22.73 -33.82 -66.20
C HIS A 525 22.54 -34.64 -67.48
N GLY A 526 23.64 -35.21 -67.98
CA GLY A 526 23.74 -35.83 -69.31
C GLY A 526 22.91 -37.10 -69.52
N ASN A 527 21.60 -36.93 -69.74
CA ASN A 527 20.71 -37.98 -70.26
C ASN A 527 20.35 -37.66 -71.71
N LEU A 528 21.14 -38.22 -72.64
CA LEU A 528 20.82 -38.20 -74.07
C LEU A 528 19.71 -39.22 -74.36
N GLY A 529 18.51 -38.69 -74.64
CA GLY A 529 17.44 -39.26 -75.46
C GLY A 529 17.13 -40.76 -75.46
N LEU A 530 15.89 -41.10 -75.10
CA LEU A 530 15.20 -42.25 -75.70
C LEU A 530 13.90 -41.78 -76.39
N ILE A 531 13.73 -42.27 -77.62
CA ILE A 531 12.69 -41.92 -78.59
C ILE A 531 11.74 -43.11 -78.76
N GLY A 532 10.44 -42.84 -78.92
CA GLY A 532 9.40 -43.84 -79.26
C GLY A 532 8.84 -44.61 -78.05
N HIS A 533 7.55 -44.83 -77.90
CA HIS A 533 6.52 -45.06 -78.93
C HIS A 533 5.14 -44.53 -78.53
N ASP A 534 4.33 -44.21 -79.54
CA ASP A 534 2.86 -44.12 -79.43
C ASP A 534 2.22 -45.51 -79.25
N ILE A 535 1.01 -45.57 -78.67
CA ILE A 535 -0.17 -46.34 -79.13
C ILE A 535 -1.29 -46.30 -78.04
N VAL A 536 -2.28 -45.43 -78.31
CA VAL A 536 -3.77 -45.55 -78.20
C VAL A 536 -4.29 -46.94 -77.76
N PRO A 537 -5.28 -47.07 -76.83
CA PRO A 537 -6.66 -46.53 -76.97
C PRO A 537 -6.96 -45.20 -76.28
#